data_AF-A0A2E6SHY6-F1
#
_entry.id   AF-A0A2E6SHY6-F1
#
_cell.length_a   1.000
_cell.length_b   1.000
_cell.length_c   1.000
_cell.angle_alpha   90.00
_cell.angle_beta   90.00
_cell.angle_gamma   90.00
#
_symmetry.space_group_name_H-M   'P 1'
#
loop_
_entity.id
_entity.type
_entity.pdbx_description
1 polymer ?
#
loop_
_entity_poly.entity_id
_entity_poly.type
_entity_poly.pdbx_seq_one_letter_code
_entity_poly.pdbx_strand_id
1 'polypeptide(L)' 'MAERFDPENMFKSIWDFSENLEDALKIGVDITLNNSYENVQNIIIAGMGGSAIGGDIMSILEKENIDIPLFVCREY' A
#
# COMPACT_ATOMS: atom_id res chain seq x y z
N MET A 1 17.37 17.38 21.27
CA MET A 1 17.49 18.53 20.34
C MET A 1 16.76 18.24 19.03
N ALA A 2 16.91 17.05 18.45
CA ALA A 2 16.15 16.60 17.27
C ALA A 2 14.62 16.64 17.48
N GLU A 3 14.09 16.13 18.60
CA GLU A 3 12.63 16.12 18.89
C GLU A 3 11.95 17.49 18.89
N ARG A 4 12.69 18.58 19.11
CA ARG A 4 12.12 19.94 19.03
C ARG A 4 11.82 20.37 17.59
N PHE A 5 12.60 19.88 16.63
CA PHE A 5 12.52 20.27 15.22
C PHE A 5 11.91 19.17 14.34
N ASP A 6 11.96 17.93 14.80
CA ASP A 6 11.39 16.75 14.16
C ASP A 6 10.62 15.92 15.21
N PRO A 7 9.47 16.41 15.70
CA PRO A 7 8.69 15.74 16.74
C PRO A 7 8.08 14.42 16.27
N GLU A 8 7.88 14.25 14.96
CA GLU A 8 7.33 13.04 14.34
C GLU A 8 8.43 12.06 13.88
N ASN A 9 9.71 12.43 14.06
CA ASN A 9 10.87 11.62 13.70
C ASN A 9 10.89 11.22 12.20
N MET A 10 10.52 12.17 11.34
CA MET A 10 10.50 11.99 9.89
C MET A 10 11.88 11.63 9.33
N PHE A 11 12.95 12.13 9.95
CA PHE A 11 14.31 11.74 9.56
C PHE A 11 14.49 10.23 9.63
N LYS A 12 14.04 9.61 10.73
CA LYS A 12 14.11 8.16 10.90
C LYS A 12 13.20 7.44 9.90
N SER A 13 11.99 7.93 9.64
CA SER A 13 11.09 7.31 8.66
C SER A 13 11.70 7.24 7.25
N ILE A 14 12.47 8.26 6.86
CA ILE A 14 13.21 8.26 5.59
C ILE A 14 14.42 7.33 5.68
N TRP A 15 15.15 7.37 6.79
CA TRP A 15 16.34 6.54 7.00
C TRP A 15 16.02 5.05 6.96
N ASP A 16 14.94 4.63 7.62
CA ASP A 16 14.50 3.24 7.72
C ASP A 16 13.68 2.78 6.50
N PHE A 17 13.62 3.56 5.42
CA PHE A 17 12.75 3.26 4.28
C PHE A 17 13.09 1.92 3.61
N SER A 18 14.38 1.55 3.52
CA SER A 18 14.80 0.26 2.98
C SER A 18 14.28 -0.92 3.81
N GLU A 19 14.41 -0.82 5.13
CA GLU A 19 13.96 -1.83 6.09
C GLU A 19 12.43 -1.95 6.04
N ASN A 20 11.73 -0.82 5.95
CA ASN A 20 10.27 -0.80 5.77
C ASN A 20 9.83 -1.52 4.48
N LEU A 21 10.60 -1.44 3.39
CA LEU A 21 10.31 -2.19 2.16
C LEU A 21 10.51 -3.70 2.33
N GLU A 22 11.58 -4.12 3.01
CA GLU A 22 11.81 -5.53 3.31
C GLU A 22 10.69 -6.12 4.16
N ASP A 23 10.24 -5.38 5.17
CA ASP A 23 9.15 -5.81 6.04
C ASP A 23 7.80 -5.84 5.31
N ALA A 24 7.52 -4.85 4.45
CA ALA A 24 6.34 -4.86 3.58
C ALA A 24 6.33 -6.09 2.63
N LEU A 25 7.49 -6.46 2.09
CA LEU A 25 7.62 -7.65 1.25
C LEU A 25 7.35 -8.93 2.05
N LYS A 26 7.90 -9.06 3.27
CA LYS A 26 7.63 -10.21 4.14
C LYS A 26 6.15 -10.33 4.45
N ILE A 27 5.48 -9.23 4.80
CA ILE A 27 4.02 -9.19 5.03
C ILE A 27 3.26 -9.71 3.80
N GLY A 28 3.65 -9.28 2.60
CA GLY A 28 3.05 -9.71 1.35
C GLY A 28 3.25 -11.20 1.06
N VAL A 29 4.45 -11.74 1.35
CA VAL A 29 4.77 -13.17 1.16
C VAL A 29 4.06 -14.05 2.18
N ASP A 30 3.97 -13.60 3.43
CA ASP A 30 3.40 -14.37 4.54
C ASP A 30 1.87 -14.27 4.63
N ILE A 31 1.23 -13.52 3.72
CA ILE A 31 -0.22 -13.34 3.73
C ILE A 31 -0.94 -14.68 3.53
N THR A 32 -1.82 -15.02 4.48
CA THR A 32 -2.67 -16.22 4.39
C THR A 32 -4.10 -15.79 4.09
N LEU A 33 -4.61 -16.21 2.93
CA LEU A 33 -5.98 -15.98 2.51
C LEU A 33 -6.89 -17.12 2.99
N ASN A 34 -7.77 -16.82 3.93
CA ASN A 34 -8.61 -17.83 4.60
C ASN A 34 -9.90 -18.20 3.85
N ASN A 35 -10.19 -17.55 2.72
CA ASN A 35 -11.40 -17.76 1.94
C ASN A 35 -11.05 -18.08 0.49
N SER A 36 -11.99 -18.71 -0.24
CA SER A 36 -11.91 -18.75 -1.69
C SER A 36 -12.37 -17.40 -2.26
N TYR A 37 -11.51 -16.80 -3.07
CA TYR A 37 -11.78 -15.55 -3.79
C TYR A 37 -11.94 -15.86 -5.29
N GLU A 38 -12.79 -16.83 -5.61
CA GLU A 38 -13.10 -17.20 -6.98
C GLU A 38 -14.02 -16.16 -7.64
N ASN A 39 -13.81 -15.97 -8.95
CA ASN A 39 -14.69 -15.17 -9.81
C ASN A 39 -14.87 -13.69 -9.36
N VAL A 40 -13.82 -13.08 -8.80
CA VAL A 40 -13.80 -11.64 -8.50
C VAL A 40 -14.05 -10.85 -9.79
N GLN A 41 -15.07 -9.99 -9.78
CA GLN A 41 -15.46 -9.21 -10.96
C GLN A 41 -14.91 -7.79 -10.93
N ASN A 42 -14.61 -7.25 -9.75
CA ASN A 42 -14.14 -5.88 -9.56
C ASN A 42 -13.28 -5.80 -8.29
N ILE A 43 -12.29 -4.89 -8.29
CA ILE A 43 -11.43 -4.59 -7.14
C ILE A 43 -11.63 -3.11 -6.76
N ILE A 44 -11.82 -2.84 -5.47
CA ILE A 44 -11.85 -1.48 -4.94
C ILE A 44 -10.77 -1.36 -3.86
N ILE A 45 -9.86 -0.40 -4.03
CA ILE A 45 -8.89 0.00 -3.02
C ILE A 45 -9.42 1.26 -2.34
N ALA A 46 -9.83 1.18 -1.08
CA ALA A 46 -10.30 2.33 -0.31
C ALA A 46 -9.20 2.85 0.61
N GLY A 47 -8.88 4.15 0.53
CA GLY A 47 -7.85 4.77 1.35
C GLY A 47 -7.87 6.29 1.26
N MET A 48 -7.25 6.96 2.21
CA MET A 48 -7.10 8.43 2.22
C MET A 48 -5.61 8.83 2.31
N GLY A 49 -5.25 9.93 1.65
CA GLY A 49 -3.87 10.45 1.66
C GLY A 49 -2.85 9.43 1.14
N GLY A 50 -1.78 9.18 1.91
CA GLY A 50 -0.70 8.27 1.53
C GLY A 50 -1.15 6.85 1.18
N SER A 51 -2.19 6.34 1.85
CA SER A 51 -2.73 4.99 1.58
C SER A 51 -3.37 4.89 0.20
N ALA A 52 -4.08 5.93 -0.23
CA ALA A 52 -4.61 6.03 -1.59
C ALA A 52 -3.51 6.22 -2.64
N ILE A 53 -2.41 6.89 -2.30
CA ILE A 53 -1.27 7.04 -3.22
C ILE A 53 -0.66 5.67 -3.52
N GLY A 54 -0.50 4.80 -2.51
CA GLY A 54 -0.05 3.42 -2.71
C GLY A 54 -0.99 2.62 -3.63
N GLY A 55 -2.31 2.80 -3.47
CA GLY A 55 -3.31 2.20 -4.35
C GLY A 55 -3.19 2.65 -5.80
N ASP A 56 -2.99 3.95 -6.05
CA ASP A 56 -2.78 4.47 -7.40
C ASP A 56 -1.51 3.89 -8.04
N ILE A 57 -0.40 3.82 -7.30
CA ILE A 57 0.86 3.25 -7.80
C ILE A 57 0.64 1.79 -8.21
N MET A 58 -0.01 1.00 -7.36
CA MET A 58 -0.34 -0.39 -7.66
C MET A 58 -1.23 -0.51 -8.91
N SER A 59 -2.25 0.36 -9.04
CA SER A 59 -3.15 0.37 -10.20
C SER A 59 -2.41 0.61 -11.52
N ILE A 60 -1.35 1.43 -11.50
CA ILE A 60 -0.54 1.75 -12.68
C ILE A 60 0.41 0.60 -13.01
N LEU A 61 1.05 0.01 -11.99
CA LEU A 61 2.00 -1.10 -12.17
C LEU A 61 1.31 -2.35 -12.72
N GLU A 62 0.09 -2.64 -12.25
CA GLU A 62 -0.65 -3.85 -12.61
C GLU A 62 -1.66 -3.64 -13.74
N LYS A 63 -1.64 -2.45 -14.35
CA LYS A 63 -2.60 -2.07 -15.40
C LYS A 63 -2.65 -3.06 -16.56
N GLU A 64 -1.52 -3.65 -16.93
CA GLU A 64 -1.40 -4.60 -18.05
C GLU A 64 -1.52 -6.08 -17.59
N ASN A 65 -1.56 -6.35 -16.29
CA ASN A 65 -1.64 -7.72 -15.74
C ASN A 65 -3.02 -8.04 -15.14
N ILE A 66 -3.82 -7.02 -14.81
CA ILE A 66 -5.15 -7.18 -14.22
C ILE A 66 -6.22 -7.02 -15.31
N ASP A 67 -6.98 -8.11 -15.53
CA ASP A 67 -8.05 -8.15 -16.53
C ASP A 67 -9.43 -7.70 -16.00
N ILE A 68 -9.54 -7.46 -14.69
CA ILE A 68 -10.78 -7.05 -14.04
C ILE A 68 -10.72 -5.58 -13.60
N PRO A 69 -11.82 -4.83 -13.65
CA PRO A 69 -11.82 -3.42 -13.24
C PRO A 69 -11.27 -3.22 -11.82
N LEU A 70 -10.31 -2.29 -11.69
CA LEU A 70 -9.73 -1.87 -10.42
C LEU A 70 -9.93 -0.36 -10.24
N PHE A 71 -10.43 0.05 -9.07
CA PHE A 71 -10.69 1.44 -8.74
C PHE A 71 -10.10 1.83 -7.38
N VAL A 72 -9.52 3.03 -7.28
CA VAL A 72 -9.04 3.60 -6.02
C VAL A 72 -10.03 4.64 -5.52
N CYS A 73 -10.70 4.34 -4.41
CA CYS A 73 -11.64 5.24 -3.74
C CYS A 73 -10.89 6.08 -2.69
N ARG A 74 -10.76 7.39 -2.95
CA ARG A 74 -9.96 8.33 -2.17
C ARG A 74 -10.75 9.11 -1.11
N GLU A 75 -12.07 9.12 -1.26
CA GLU A 75 -13.01 9.90 -0.44
C GLU A 75 -14.18 8.98 -0.12
N TYR A 76 -14.19 8.46 1.12
CA TYR A 76 -15.28 7.64 1.65
C TYR A 76 -15.84 8.27 2.92
#